data_AF-A0A9P2IVK7-F1
#
_entry.id   AF-A0A9P2IVK7-F1
#
_cell.length_a   1.000
_cell.length_b   1.000
_cell.length_c   1.000
_cell.angle_alpha   90.00
_cell.angle_beta   90.00
_cell.angle_gamma   90.00
#
_symmetry.space_group_name_H-M   'P 1'
#
loop_
_entity.id
_entity.type
_entity.pdbx_description
1 polymer ?
#
loop_
_entity_poly.entity_id
_entity_poly.type
_entity_poly.pdbx_seq_one_letter_code
_entity_poly.pdbx_strand_id
1 'polypeptide(L)'
;MTNIERLERCADIMRRRWIYDPEAGLLFSRETKDVIKGSMTNKGHLVVTVHEGKFKVTLTYQKACYVYTYGAYDETLYEVHHVNLNKQDNRIKNIRLMPKEKHRRIHKNVRKLIRLGHTQWLQPQLIEQSL
;
A
#
# COMPACT_ATOMS: atom_id res chain seq x y z
N MET A 1 22.53 0.25 1.36
CA MET A 1 21.33 -0.01 0.57
C MET A 1 20.38 1.15 0.81
N THR A 2 20.09 1.93 -0.23
CA THR A 2 19.11 3.02 -0.18
C THR A 2 17.70 2.44 -0.08
N ASN A 3 16.70 3.28 0.19
CA ASN A 3 15.30 2.88 0.16
C ASN A 3 14.86 2.40 -1.24
N ILE A 4 15.37 3.03 -2.30
CA ILE A 4 15.07 2.65 -3.69
C ILE A 4 15.63 1.26 -3.99
N GLU A 5 16.94 1.04 -3.78
CA GLU A 5 17.60 -0.26 -3.98
C GLU A 5 16.92 -1.39 -3.19
N ARG A 6 16.49 -1.08 -1.95
CA ARG A 6 15.74 -2.00 -1.11
C ARG A 6 14.39 -2.39 -1.74
N LEU A 7 13.67 -1.43 -2.31
CA LEU A 7 12.39 -1.68 -2.96
C LEU A 7 12.54 -2.40 -4.30
N GLU A 8 13.58 -2.10 -5.08
CA GLU A 8 13.89 -2.83 -6.32
C GLU A 8 14.13 -4.31 -6.01
N ARG A 9 14.99 -4.58 -5.03
CA ARG A 9 15.24 -5.96 -4.59
C ARG A 9 13.98 -6.66 -4.07
N CYS A 10 13.11 -5.95 -3.35
CA CYS A 10 11.81 -6.47 -2.98
C CYS A 10 10.96 -6.82 -4.22
N ALA A 11 10.86 -5.92 -5.20
CA ALA A 11 10.09 -6.16 -6.42
C ALA A 11 10.57 -7.41 -7.15
N ASP A 12 11.88 -7.58 -7.29
CA ASP A 12 12.48 -8.75 -7.96
C ASP A 12 12.17 -10.07 -7.23
N ILE A 13 12.32 -10.09 -5.90
CA ILE A 13 11.97 -11.27 -5.09
C ILE A 13 10.47 -11.57 -5.21
N MET A 14 9.62 -10.54 -5.06
CA MET A 14 8.17 -10.71 -5.13
C MET A 14 7.73 -11.20 -6.52
N ARG A 15 8.29 -10.68 -7.62
CA ARG A 15 7.92 -11.12 -8.98
C ARG A 15 8.34 -12.56 -9.27
N ARG A 16 9.48 -13.00 -8.72
CA ARG A 16 9.95 -14.39 -8.81
C ARG A 16 9.13 -15.37 -7.97
N ARG A 17 8.63 -14.95 -6.80
CA ARG A 17 7.96 -15.85 -5.85
C ARG A 17 6.44 -15.74 -5.85
N TRP A 18 5.88 -14.60 -6.27
CA TRP A 18 4.47 -14.27 -6.15
C TRP A 18 3.85 -13.83 -7.50
N ILE A 19 2.53 -13.89 -7.56
CA ILE A 19 1.69 -13.35 -8.63
C ILE A 19 0.74 -12.34 -7.99
N TYR A 20 0.60 -11.16 -8.58
CA TYR A 20 -0.37 -10.17 -8.15
C TYR A 20 -1.59 -10.19 -9.07
N ASP A 21 -2.79 -10.29 -8.50
CA ASP A 21 -4.05 -10.02 -9.20
C ASP A 21 -4.45 -8.56 -8.94
N PRO A 22 -4.38 -7.67 -9.95
CA PRO A 22 -4.68 -6.26 -9.80
C PRO A 22 -6.18 -5.96 -9.56
N GLU A 23 -7.07 -6.84 -10.03
CA GLU A 23 -8.52 -6.65 -9.89
C GLU A 23 -9.04 -7.15 -8.55
N ALA A 24 -8.47 -8.23 -8.03
CA ALA A 24 -8.76 -8.69 -6.68
C ALA A 24 -7.98 -7.93 -5.59
N GLY A 25 -6.80 -7.38 -5.93
CA GLY A 25 -5.90 -6.75 -4.97
C GLY A 25 -5.19 -7.76 -4.07
N LEU A 26 -4.93 -8.96 -4.58
CA LEU A 26 -4.37 -10.08 -3.83
C LEU A 26 -3.04 -10.55 -4.42
N LEU A 27 -2.10 -10.90 -3.54
CA LEU A 27 -0.85 -11.57 -3.89
C LEU A 27 -1.00 -13.07 -3.64
N PHE A 28 -0.51 -13.88 -4.56
CA PHE A 28 -0.53 -15.34 -4.51
C PHE A 28 0.88 -15.90 -4.55
N SER A 29 1.14 -16.95 -3.77
CA SER A 29 2.38 -17.72 -3.86
C SER A 29 2.46 -18.43 -5.22
N ARG A 30 3.59 -18.33 -5.94
CA ARG A 30 3.82 -19.14 -7.15
C ARG A 30 4.00 -20.61 -6.81
N GLU A 31 4.54 -20.90 -5.63
CA GLU A 31 4.85 -22.25 -5.15
C GLU A 31 3.58 -22.98 -4.71
N THR A 32 2.84 -22.42 -3.74
CA THR A 32 1.67 -23.08 -3.14
C THR A 32 0.35 -22.70 -3.77
N LYS A 33 0.31 -21.66 -4.62
CA LYS A 33 -0.90 -21.04 -5.19
C LYS A 33 -1.83 -20.38 -4.18
N ASP A 34 -1.51 -20.42 -2.89
CA ASP A 34 -2.30 -19.77 -1.85
C ASP A 34 -2.14 -18.26 -1.85
N VAL A 35 -3.16 -17.56 -1.36
CA VAL A 35 -3.11 -16.13 -1.07
C VAL A 35 -2.06 -15.87 0.01
N ILE A 36 -1.18 -14.90 -0.25
CA ILE A 36 -0.30 -14.30 0.75
C ILE A 36 -1.19 -13.46 1.67
N LYS A 37 -1.61 -14.04 2.80
CA LYS A 37 -2.54 -13.40 3.76
C LYS A 37 -1.94 -12.20 4.48
N GLY A 38 -0.62 -12.22 4.71
CA GLY A 38 0.06 -11.24 5.54
C GLY A 38 -0.37 -11.31 7.02
N SER A 39 -0.10 -10.24 7.76
CA SER A 39 -0.52 -10.07 9.16
C SER A 39 -1.10 -8.69 9.38
N MET A 40 -2.09 -8.55 10.26
CA MET A 40 -2.73 -7.26 10.54
C MET A 40 -1.92 -6.47 11.58
N THR A 41 -1.72 -5.19 11.33
CA THR A 41 -1.14 -4.25 12.31
C THR A 41 -2.23 -3.64 13.19
N ASN A 42 -1.85 -3.11 14.35
CA ASN A 42 -2.77 -2.37 15.25
C ASN A 42 -3.41 -1.14 14.60
N LYS A 43 -2.88 -0.68 13.46
CA LYS A 43 -3.41 0.44 12.67
C LYS A 43 -4.37 -0.02 11.56
N GLY A 44 -4.67 -1.30 11.47
CA GLY A 44 -5.56 -1.89 10.47
C GLY A 44 -4.96 -2.03 9.07
N HIS A 45 -3.63 -1.96 8.92
CA HIS A 45 -2.96 -2.32 7.66
C HIS A 45 -2.53 -3.79 7.70
N LEU A 46 -2.74 -4.51 6.60
CA LEU A 46 -2.05 -5.77 6.36
C LEU A 46 -0.58 -5.50 6.02
N VAL A 47 0.31 -6.40 6.46
CA VAL A 47 1.74 -6.39 6.13
C VAL A 47 2.19 -7.75 5.62
N VAL A 48 3.14 -7.76 4.70
CA VAL A 48 3.77 -8.97 4.15
C VAL A 48 5.28 -8.88 4.31
N THR A 49 5.92 -10.03 4.51
CA THR A 49 7.38 -10.11 4.63
C THR A 49 7.97 -10.69 3.35
N VAL A 50 8.85 -9.93 2.72
CA VAL A 50 9.69 -10.38 1.60
C VAL A 50 10.99 -10.92 2.18
N HIS A 51 11.31 -12.18 1.87
CA HIS A 51 12.46 -12.87 2.45
C HIS A 51 13.22 -13.70 1.39
N GLU A 52 14.53 -13.49 1.32
CA GLU A 52 15.47 -14.29 0.52
C GLU A 52 16.87 -14.28 1.14
N GLY A 53 17.35 -15.44 1.58
CA GLY A 53 18.64 -15.56 2.25
C GLY A 53 18.72 -14.68 3.50
N LYS A 54 19.67 -13.74 3.54
CA LYS A 54 19.80 -12.76 4.64
C LYS A 54 18.93 -11.50 4.46
N PHE A 55 18.29 -11.33 3.29
CA PHE A 55 17.44 -10.17 3.02
C PHE A 55 16.03 -10.42 3.54
N LYS A 56 15.60 -9.65 4.54
CA LYS A 56 14.26 -9.73 5.14
C LYS A 56 13.69 -8.34 5.34
N VAL A 57 12.54 -8.07 4.73
CA VAL A 57 11.87 -6.76 4.77
C VAL A 57 10.36 -6.95 4.91
N THR A 58 9.75 -6.22 5.82
CA THR A 58 8.28 -6.15 5.94
C THR A 58 7.76 -4.91 5.23
N LEU A 59 6.79 -5.09 4.35
CA LEU A 59 6.08 -4.02 3.64
C LEU A 59 4.60 -4.03 4.06
N THR A 60 3.94 -2.87 4.04
CA THR A 60 2.47 -2.85 4.03
C THR A 60 1.95 -3.48 2.74
N TYR A 61 0.76 -4.08 2.80
CA TYR A 61 0.20 -4.84 1.68
C TYR A 61 0.02 -3.97 0.44
N GLN A 62 -0.51 -2.76 0.60
CA GLN A 62 -0.65 -1.83 -0.51
C GLN A 62 0.70 -1.44 -1.12
N LYS A 63 1.74 -1.30 -0.29
CA LYS A 63 3.09 -0.99 -0.77
C LYS A 63 3.66 -2.17 -1.55
N ALA A 64 3.46 -3.40 -1.07
CA ALA A 64 3.85 -4.60 -1.81
C ALA A 64 3.15 -4.68 -3.18
N CYS A 65 1.84 -4.41 -3.24
CA CYS A 65 1.07 -4.39 -4.49
C CYS A 65 1.56 -3.32 -5.47
N TYR A 66 1.81 -2.10 -4.97
CA TYR A 66 2.35 -1.00 -5.79
C TYR A 66 3.74 -1.36 -6.31
N VAL A 67 4.66 -1.78 -5.43
CA VAL A 67 6.05 -2.08 -5.77
C VAL A 67 6.15 -3.28 -6.72
N TYR A 68 5.30 -4.29 -6.56
CA TYR A 68 5.18 -5.39 -7.52
C TYR A 68 4.85 -4.87 -8.92
N THR A 69 3.87 -3.96 -9.01
CA THR A 69 3.33 -3.49 -10.28
C THR A 69 4.25 -2.48 -10.96
N TYR A 70 4.66 -1.43 -10.22
CA TYR A 70 5.34 -0.26 -10.77
C TYR A 70 6.81 -0.16 -10.40
N GLY A 71 7.31 -1.01 -9.49
CA GLY A 71 8.69 -0.98 -9.04
C GLY A 71 8.95 -0.01 -7.88
N ALA A 72 10.22 0.33 -7.71
CA ALA A 72 10.68 1.16 -6.61
C ALA A 72 10.29 2.63 -6.77
N TYR A 73 10.26 3.33 -5.64
CA TYR A 73 10.03 4.76 -5.58
C TYR A 73 10.76 5.34 -4.37
N ASP A 74 10.96 6.65 -4.34
CA ASP A 74 11.58 7.30 -3.20
C ASP A 74 10.59 7.45 -2.03
N GLU A 75 10.66 6.49 -1.11
CA GLU A 75 9.92 6.51 0.16
C GLU A 75 10.23 7.70 1.05
N THR A 76 11.27 8.51 0.81
CA THR A 76 11.49 9.75 1.56
C THR A 76 10.50 10.83 1.15
N LEU A 77 10.07 10.84 -0.12
CA LEU A 77 9.22 11.85 -0.73
C LEU A 77 7.75 11.39 -0.87
N TYR A 78 7.52 10.09 -1.09
CA TYR A 78 6.20 9.57 -1.46
C TYR A 78 5.69 8.48 -0.52
N GLU A 79 4.36 8.31 -0.53
CA GLU A 79 3.62 7.24 0.14
C GLU A 79 2.64 6.57 -0.83
N VAL A 80 2.35 5.30 -0.61
CA VAL A 80 1.29 4.57 -1.33
C VAL A 80 -0.02 4.78 -0.59
N HIS A 81 -0.97 5.43 -1.26
CA HIS A 81 -2.24 5.88 -0.70
C HIS A 81 -3.43 5.11 -1.26
N HIS A 82 -4.35 4.72 -0.38
CA HIS A 82 -5.68 4.19 -0.73
C HIS A 82 -6.63 5.33 -1.09
N VAL A 83 -7.02 5.41 -2.36
CA VAL A 83 -7.91 6.46 -2.90
C VAL A 83 -9.24 6.51 -2.18
N ASN A 84 -9.87 5.35 -1.94
CA ASN A 84 -11.14 5.26 -1.22
C ASN A 84 -11.00 5.23 0.32
N LEU A 85 -9.78 5.43 0.86
CA LEU A 85 -9.45 5.35 2.29
C LEU A 85 -9.69 3.98 2.97
N ASN A 86 -10.13 2.97 2.23
CA ASN A 86 -10.29 1.62 2.75
C ASN A 86 -8.94 0.89 2.71
N LYS A 87 -8.35 0.68 3.90
CA LYS A 87 -7.03 0.05 4.08
C LYS A 87 -6.95 -1.40 3.61
N GLN A 88 -8.09 -2.07 3.40
CA GLN A 88 -8.15 -3.45 2.95
C GLN A 88 -8.33 -3.58 1.43
N ASP A 89 -8.68 -2.48 0.75
CA ASP A 89 -8.89 -2.49 -0.69
C ASP A 89 -7.56 -2.24 -1.43
N ASN A 90 -6.81 -3.31 -1.66
CA ASN A 90 -5.48 -3.27 -2.28
C ASN A 90 -5.51 -3.48 -3.80
N ARG A 91 -6.67 -3.26 -4.44
CA ARG A 91 -6.79 -3.29 -5.90
C ARG A 91 -5.94 -2.17 -6.50
N ILE A 92 -5.30 -2.43 -7.64
CA ILE A 92 -4.32 -1.48 -8.20
C ILE A 92 -4.97 -0.13 -8.51
N LYS A 93 -6.22 -0.15 -9.00
CA LYS A 93 -7.05 1.03 -9.28
C LYS A 93 -7.36 1.90 -8.06
N ASN A 94 -7.24 1.32 -6.85
CA ASN A 94 -7.50 2.03 -5.60
C ASN A 94 -6.22 2.50 -4.89
N ILE A 95 -5.03 2.17 -5.40
CA ILE A 95 -3.77 2.60 -4.79
C ILE A 95 -2.97 3.48 -5.75
N ARG A 96 -2.39 4.55 -5.23
CA ARG A 96 -1.53 5.43 -6.02
C ARG A 96 -0.36 5.96 -5.21
N LEU A 97 0.71 6.33 -5.90
CA LEU A 97 1.80 7.07 -5.30
C LEU A 97 1.36 8.52 -5.05
N MET A 98 1.67 9.04 -3.87
CA MET A 98 1.28 10.38 -3.45
C MET A 98 2.41 11.06 -2.67
N PRO A 99 2.67 12.37 -2.91
CA PRO A 99 3.59 13.12 -2.07
C PRO A 99 3.20 13.06 -0.59
N LYS A 100 4.18 12.86 0.29
CA LYS A 100 3.95 12.71 1.74
C LYS A 100 3.17 13.85 2.36
N GLU A 101 3.44 15.07 1.93
CA GLU A 101 2.75 16.25 2.45
C GLU A 101 1.25 16.19 2.14
N LYS A 102 0.89 15.89 0.88
CA LYS A 102 -0.50 15.73 0.46
C LYS A 102 -1.18 14.58 1.21
N HIS A 103 -0.50 13.44 1.33
CA HIS A 103 -0.98 12.28 2.08
C HIS A 103 -1.29 12.64 3.55
N ARG A 104 -0.36 13.32 4.22
CA ARG A 104 -0.53 13.79 5.60
C ARG A 104 -1.70 14.76 5.73
N ARG A 105 -1.87 15.68 4.79
CA ARG A 105 -2.96 16.67 4.76
C ARG A 105 -4.33 15.99 4.67
N ILE A 106 -4.48 15.04 3.75
CA ILE A 106 -5.71 14.22 3.60
C ILE A 106 -6.04 13.53 4.92
N HIS A 107 -5.10 12.78 5.50
CA HIS A 107 -5.37 12.03 6.73
C HIS A 107 -5.56 12.93 7.97
N LYS A 108 -5.04 14.16 7.97
CA LYS A 108 -5.36 15.17 8.99
C LYS A 108 -6.81 15.63 8.87
N ASN A 109 -7.27 15.93 7.66
CA ASN A 109 -8.64 16.37 7.38
C ASN A 109 -9.66 15.27 7.65
N VAL A 110 -9.39 14.03 7.21
CA VAL A 110 -10.23 12.86 7.50
C VAL A 110 -10.42 12.67 9.00
N ARG A 111 -9.33 12.71 9.78
CA ARG A 111 -9.41 12.61 11.26
C ARG A 111 -10.23 13.76 11.87
N LYS A 112 -10.10 14.99 11.34
CA LYS A 112 -10.88 16.14 11.79
C LYS A 112 -12.37 15.93 11.53
N LEU A 113 -12.75 15.49 10.33
CA LEU A 113 -14.15 15.23 9.95
C LEU A 113 -14.77 14.10 10.79
N ILE A 114 -14.04 13.00 11.00
CA ILE A 114 -14.49 11.89 11.87
C ILE A 114 -14.74 12.41 13.29
N ARG A 115 -13.80 13.19 13.85
CA ARG A 115 -13.94 13.76 15.19
C ARG A 115 -15.14 14.70 15.32
N LEU A 116 -15.51 15.39 14.24
CA LEU A 116 -16.67 16.30 14.21
C LEU A 116 -17.99 15.59 13.87
N GLY A 117 -17.99 14.27 13.66
CA GLY A 117 -19.19 13.51 13.31
C GLY A 117 -19.67 13.71 11.87
N HIS A 118 -18.84 14.30 11.01
CA HIS A 118 -19.16 14.63 9.62
C HIS A 118 -18.75 13.53 8.63
N THR A 119 -19.05 12.27 8.95
CA THR A 119 -18.59 11.11 8.17
C THR A 119 -19.23 11.01 6.78
N GLN A 120 -20.38 11.65 6.55
CA GLN A 120 -21.04 11.72 5.24
C GLN A 120 -20.21 12.46 4.18
N TRP A 121 -19.26 13.30 4.60
CA TRP A 121 -18.37 14.06 3.72
C TRP A 121 -17.10 13.29 3.32
N LEU A 122 -16.92 12.07 3.83
CA LEU A 122 -15.75 11.23 3.55
C LEU A 122 -15.85 10.47 2.21
N GLN A 123 -16.72 10.92 1.30
CA GLN A 123 -16.78 10.31 -0.03
C GLN A 123 -15.48 10.59 -0.80
N PRO A 124 -14.87 9.58 -1.44
CA PRO A 124 -13.57 9.72 -2.10
C PRO A 124 -13.52 10.89 -3.10
N GLN A 125 -14.61 11.13 -3.84
CA GLN A 125 -14.68 12.24 -4.79
C GLN A 125 -14.60 13.62 -4.12
N LEU A 126 -15.16 13.80 -2.92
CA LEU A 126 -15.20 15.08 -2.20
C LEU A 126 -13.87 15.40 -1.51
N ILE A 127 -13.13 14.37 -1.08
CA ILE A 127 -11.82 14.54 -0.42
C ILE A 127 -10.75 15.01 -1.41
N GLU A 128 -10.82 14.58 -2.67
CA GLU A 128 -9.88 15.02 -3.70
C GLU A 128 -10.17 16.44 -4.21
N GLN A 129 -11.44 16.86 -4.25
CA GLN A 129 -11.87 18.19 -4.70
C GLN A 129 -11.70 19.29 -3.63
N SER A 130 -11.58 18.92 -2.36
CA SER A 130 -11.40 19.86 -1.23
C SER A 130 -9.94 20.22 -0.94
N LEU A 131 -9.02 19.99 -1.90
CA LEU A 131 -7.56 20.11 -1.76
C LEU A 131 -6.92 20.95 -2.85
#